data_AF-A0A975VML3-F1
#
_entry.id   AF-A0A975VML3-F1
#
_cell.length_a   1.000
_cell.length_b   1.000
_cell.length_c   1.000
_cell.angle_alpha   90.00
_cell.angle_beta   90.00
_cell.angle_gamma   90.00
#
_symmetry.space_group_name_H-M   'P 1'
#
loop_
_entity.id
_entity.type
_entity.pdbx_description
1 polymer ?
#
loop_
_entity_poly.entity_id
_entity_poly.type
_entity_poly.pdbx_seq_one_letter_code
_entity_poly.pdbx_strand_id
1 'polypeptide(L)'
;MSNLDERLRAVVRHAGIPGVVCAAASQAELIDVTALGQVEFGSAQAMTLDTTFWIASITKLATAVAVLQLVERRSLGLNDEVADYLPFFEDPEVLASFGRTPARARVRVRHLLTHTAGFGYEAWSPTLSEYVAQNGLPAARTGSRRSLERPLLFQPGACWNYGIGMDWAGLLVEQVSCGTLSDYLEANVFKPLGMRSTGFAPVPAVIRAVLHTRQADRVLDRTPMDPNPYREFDSGGAGLYSTPRDVLRLLQSILRADRGSTSEVLLPETVAQARCNQIDLLSVRDLPTCIPERSHDLALFPGRKKKWSYLGLLHQEAEPAGRSAGSVSWAGVANTFFWIDFDMSVAAVVFAQALPFLDPDVLAIVERYEQGLYGRLRRQATA
;
A
#
# COMPACT_ATOMS: atom_id res chain seq x y z
N MET A 1 -15.49 -24.14 -16.05
CA MET A 1 -15.19 -22.91 -15.30
C MET A 1 -15.41 -23.21 -13.83
N SER A 2 -14.57 -22.70 -12.92
CA SER A 2 -14.73 -23.01 -11.50
C SER A 2 -15.98 -22.30 -10.95
N ASN A 3 -16.62 -22.85 -9.91
CA ASN A 3 -17.74 -22.20 -9.21
C ASN A 3 -17.37 -20.80 -8.68
N LEU A 4 -16.07 -20.56 -8.42
CA LEU A 4 -15.56 -19.27 -7.98
C LEU A 4 -15.63 -18.21 -9.09
N ASP A 5 -15.25 -18.55 -10.33
CA ASP A 5 -15.24 -17.60 -11.45
C ASP A 5 -16.66 -17.08 -11.78
N GLU A 6 -17.66 -17.95 -11.74
CA GLU A 6 -19.06 -17.56 -11.99
C GLU A 6 -19.60 -16.65 -10.89
N ARG A 7 -19.29 -16.98 -9.63
CA ARG A 7 -19.66 -16.15 -8.47
C ARG A 7 -19.00 -14.77 -8.53
N LEU A 8 -17.71 -14.70 -8.86
CA LEU A 8 -16.99 -13.43 -9.01
C LEU A 8 -17.54 -12.61 -10.17
N ARG A 9 -17.85 -13.22 -11.32
CA ARG A 9 -18.49 -12.53 -12.45
C ARG A 9 -19.80 -11.87 -12.06
N ALA A 10 -20.62 -12.54 -11.26
CA ALA A 10 -21.88 -11.97 -10.78
C ALA A 10 -21.65 -10.74 -9.89
N VAL A 11 -20.71 -10.83 -8.94
CA VAL A 11 -20.39 -9.71 -8.02
C VAL A 11 -19.79 -8.53 -8.78
N VAL A 12 -18.87 -8.76 -9.72
CA VAL A 12 -18.25 -7.69 -10.54
C VAL A 12 -19.28 -6.95 -11.38
N ARG A 13 -20.23 -7.66 -12.00
CA ARG A 13 -21.32 -7.01 -12.74
C ARG A 13 -22.20 -6.17 -11.84
N HIS A 14 -22.46 -6.63 -10.61
CA HIS A 14 -23.26 -5.86 -9.65
C HIS A 14 -22.52 -4.63 -9.12
N ALA A 15 -21.19 -4.73 -8.95
CA ALA A 15 -20.38 -3.66 -8.40
C ALA A 15 -20.34 -2.39 -9.25
N GLY A 16 -20.67 -2.51 -10.54
CA GLY A 16 -20.69 -1.37 -11.45
C GLY A 16 -19.32 -0.70 -11.57
N ILE A 17 -18.24 -1.49 -11.60
CA ILE A 17 -16.87 -1.04 -11.90
C ILE A 17 -16.46 -1.51 -13.30
N PRO A 18 -15.52 -0.83 -14.00
CA PRO A 18 -15.12 -1.22 -15.35
C PRO A 18 -14.52 -2.63 -15.42
N GLY A 19 -13.70 -2.97 -14.42
CA GLY A 19 -13.03 -4.26 -14.36
C GLY A 19 -12.22 -4.44 -13.08
N VAL A 20 -11.81 -5.68 -12.84
CA VAL A 20 -11.01 -6.11 -11.69
C VAL A 20 -10.05 -7.22 -12.10
N VAL A 21 -8.90 -7.28 -11.45
CA VAL A 21 -7.99 -8.43 -11.54
C VAL A 21 -7.75 -8.98 -10.15
N CYS A 22 -8.15 -10.23 -9.92
CA CYS A 22 -7.82 -10.99 -8.73
C CYS A 22 -6.78 -12.04 -9.10
N ALA A 23 -5.71 -12.16 -8.33
CA ALA A 23 -4.71 -13.19 -8.57
C ALA A 23 -4.01 -13.62 -7.28
N ALA A 24 -3.58 -14.87 -7.23
CA ALA A 24 -2.87 -15.45 -6.10
C ALA A 24 -1.67 -16.28 -6.58
N ALA A 25 -0.65 -16.35 -5.74
CA ALA A 25 0.57 -17.08 -5.99
C ALA A 25 1.08 -17.77 -4.71
N SER A 26 1.67 -18.95 -4.86
CA SER A 26 2.53 -19.55 -3.84
C SER A 26 3.92 -18.93 -3.95
N GLN A 27 4.86 -19.35 -3.12
CA GLN A 27 6.27 -18.95 -3.27
C GLN A 27 6.90 -19.32 -4.64
N ALA A 28 6.33 -20.30 -5.35
CA ALA A 28 6.90 -20.88 -6.57
C ALA A 28 6.11 -20.56 -7.85
N GLU A 29 4.78 -20.48 -7.77
CA GLU A 29 3.94 -20.39 -8.96
C GLU A 29 2.64 -19.61 -8.74
N LEU A 30 1.99 -19.20 -9.84
CA LEU A 30 0.64 -18.65 -9.79
C LEU A 30 -0.35 -19.76 -9.42
N ILE A 31 -1.16 -19.51 -8.41
CA ILE A 31 -2.23 -20.41 -7.95
C ILE A 31 -3.51 -20.15 -8.73
N ASP A 32 -3.81 -18.88 -8.98
CA ASP A 32 -5.10 -18.47 -9.52
C ASP A 32 -5.02 -17.10 -10.18
N VAL A 33 -5.76 -16.92 -11.26
CA VAL A 33 -5.90 -15.63 -11.96
C VAL A 33 -7.33 -15.49 -12.47
N THR A 34 -8.01 -14.44 -12.03
CA THR A 34 -9.35 -14.05 -12.50
C THR A 34 -9.29 -12.59 -12.91
N ALA A 35 -9.28 -12.32 -14.22
CA ALA A 35 -9.39 -10.97 -14.77
C ALA A 35 -10.75 -10.79 -15.43
N LEU A 36 -11.49 -9.76 -15.03
CA LEU A 36 -12.86 -9.51 -15.46
C LEU A 36 -13.05 -8.06 -15.86
N GLY A 37 -13.87 -7.84 -16.88
CA GLY A 37 -14.21 -6.49 -17.37
C GLY A 37 -13.12 -5.87 -18.25
N GLN A 38 -13.16 -4.55 -18.33
CA GLN A 38 -12.39 -3.72 -19.24
C GLN A 38 -11.60 -2.68 -18.46
N VAL A 39 -10.59 -2.08 -19.11
CA VAL A 39 -9.73 -1.07 -18.46
C VAL A 39 -10.44 0.26 -18.19
N GLU A 40 -11.53 0.51 -18.90
CA GLU A 40 -12.50 1.59 -18.68
C GLU A 40 -13.85 1.22 -19.31
N PHE A 41 -14.93 1.92 -18.94
CA PHE A 41 -16.25 1.65 -19.51
C PHE A 41 -16.28 1.83 -21.02
N GLY A 42 -16.82 0.84 -21.73
CA GLY A 42 -16.98 0.87 -23.19
C GLY A 42 -15.69 0.62 -23.97
N SER A 43 -14.55 0.39 -23.31
CA SER A 43 -13.29 0.08 -23.99
C SER A 43 -13.28 -1.34 -24.55
N ALA A 44 -12.71 -1.54 -25.74
CA ALA A 44 -12.49 -2.88 -26.27
C ALA A 44 -11.38 -3.66 -25.52
N GLN A 45 -10.59 -2.98 -24.68
CA GLN A 45 -9.44 -3.58 -23.99
C GLN A 45 -9.88 -4.23 -22.68
N ALA A 46 -9.74 -5.56 -22.60
CA ALA A 46 -10.02 -6.34 -21.41
C ALA A 46 -8.95 -6.15 -20.33
N MET A 47 -9.35 -6.32 -19.06
CA MET A 47 -8.41 -6.46 -17.96
C MET A 47 -7.58 -7.74 -18.11
N THR A 48 -6.30 -7.67 -17.76
CA THR A 48 -5.37 -8.81 -17.76
C THR A 48 -4.42 -8.74 -16.56
N LEU A 49 -3.68 -9.82 -16.29
CA LEU A 49 -2.65 -9.82 -15.25
C LEU A 49 -1.51 -8.81 -15.52
N ASP A 50 -1.39 -8.35 -16.77
CA ASP A 50 -0.38 -7.42 -17.25
C ASP A 50 -0.94 -5.99 -17.45
N THR A 51 -2.21 -5.76 -17.11
CA THR A 51 -2.78 -4.41 -17.08
C THR A 51 -2.09 -3.59 -15.99
N THR A 52 -1.67 -2.37 -16.32
CA THR A 52 -1.05 -1.44 -15.38
C THR A 52 -2.10 -0.66 -14.59
N PHE A 53 -1.94 -0.63 -13.27
CA PHE A 53 -2.76 0.09 -12.31
C PHE A 53 -1.93 1.17 -11.63
N TRP A 54 -2.54 2.27 -11.25
CA TRP A 54 -1.99 3.08 -10.17
C TRP A 54 -2.22 2.33 -8.86
N ILE A 55 -1.16 1.76 -8.28
CA ILE A 55 -1.25 0.89 -7.10
C ILE A 55 -1.25 1.68 -5.78
N ALA A 56 -1.15 3.01 -5.87
CA ALA A 56 -1.23 3.93 -4.74
C ALA A 56 -0.40 3.42 -3.55
N SER A 57 -1.02 3.23 -2.39
CA SER A 57 -0.31 2.86 -1.15
C SER A 57 0.27 1.46 -1.10
N ILE A 58 0.07 0.59 -2.10
CA ILE A 58 0.89 -0.63 -2.25
C ILE A 58 2.36 -0.25 -2.50
N THR A 59 2.63 0.96 -3.02
CA THR A 59 3.99 1.53 -3.14
C THR A 59 4.80 1.43 -1.85
N LYS A 60 4.13 1.59 -0.70
CA LYS A 60 4.76 1.56 0.62
C LYS A 60 5.53 0.26 0.87
N LEU A 61 5.06 -0.87 0.33
CA LEU A 61 5.76 -2.14 0.49
C LEU A 61 7.13 -2.12 -0.20
N ALA A 62 7.21 -1.61 -1.43
CA ALA A 62 8.48 -1.49 -2.15
C ALA A 62 9.43 -0.50 -1.44
N THR A 63 8.91 0.64 -0.96
CA THR A 63 9.68 1.61 -0.18
C THR A 63 10.20 1.01 1.13
N ALA A 64 9.38 0.23 1.84
CA ALA A 64 9.79 -0.45 3.06
C ALA A 64 10.91 -1.48 2.79
N VAL A 65 10.80 -2.25 1.70
CA VAL A 65 11.87 -3.17 1.25
C VAL A 65 13.17 -2.40 0.98
N ALA A 66 13.11 -1.26 0.30
CA ALA A 66 14.30 -0.45 0.05
C ALA A 66 14.98 0.04 1.34
N VAL A 67 14.19 0.53 2.31
CA VAL A 67 14.70 0.92 3.63
C VAL A 67 15.34 -0.27 4.34
N LEU A 68 14.69 -1.44 4.34
CA LEU A 68 15.22 -2.65 4.98
C LEU A 68 16.52 -3.14 4.30
N GLN A 69 16.66 -3.01 2.98
CA GLN A 69 17.92 -3.30 2.28
C GLN A 69 19.06 -2.37 2.73
N LEU A 70 18.78 -1.09 2.98
CA LEU A 70 19.78 -0.17 3.53
C LEU A 70 20.14 -0.50 4.99
N VAL A 71 19.18 -1.04 5.76
CA VAL A 71 19.41 -1.57 7.11
C VAL A 71 20.31 -2.81 7.09
N GLU A 72 20.07 -3.76 6.17
CA GLU A 72 20.94 -4.92 5.97
C GLU A 72 22.39 -4.52 5.65
N ARG A 73 22.54 -3.46 4.85
CA ARG A 73 23.84 -2.87 4.47
C ARG A 73 24.48 -2.03 5.58
N ARG A 74 23.78 -1.83 6.70
CA ARG A 74 24.17 -0.95 7.82
C ARG A 74 24.43 0.51 7.40
N SER A 75 23.87 0.93 6.27
CA SER A 75 23.92 2.31 5.79
C SER A 75 22.81 3.17 6.40
N LEU A 76 21.84 2.53 7.06
CA LEU A 76 20.72 3.14 7.76
C LEU A 76 20.35 2.28 8.97
N GLY A 77 20.04 2.87 10.12
CA GLY A 77 19.51 2.17 11.29
C GLY A 77 18.03 2.47 11.52
N LEU A 78 17.25 1.45 11.91
CA LEU A 78 15.82 1.62 12.24
C LEU A 78 15.58 2.59 13.42
N ASN A 79 16.59 2.73 14.28
CA ASN A 79 16.54 3.59 15.46
C ASN A 79 17.18 4.96 15.23
N ASP A 80 17.79 5.21 14.08
CA ASP A 80 18.46 6.48 13.83
C ASP A 80 17.42 7.60 13.70
N GLU A 81 17.84 8.83 13.99
CA GLU A 81 16.98 10.00 13.83
C GLU A 81 16.90 10.38 12.36
N VAL A 82 15.70 10.69 11.88
CA VAL A 82 15.49 11.05 10.47
C VAL A 82 16.28 12.31 10.10
N ALA A 83 16.40 13.24 11.04
CA ALA A 83 17.12 14.51 10.87
C ALA A 83 18.65 14.32 10.67
N ASP A 84 19.23 13.20 11.13
CA ASP A 84 20.65 12.90 10.91
C ASP A 84 20.96 12.68 9.43
N TYR A 85 19.98 12.21 8.66
CA TYR A 85 20.11 11.94 7.23
C TYR A 85 19.51 13.04 6.37
N LEU A 86 18.37 13.61 6.79
CA LEU A 86 17.65 14.64 6.07
C LEU A 86 17.72 15.98 6.84
N PRO A 87 18.76 16.81 6.63
CA PRO A 87 18.88 18.09 7.33
C PRO A 87 17.71 19.06 7.07
N PHE A 88 17.00 18.89 5.95
CA PHE A 88 15.80 19.66 5.62
C PHE A 88 14.52 19.09 6.25
N PHE A 89 14.61 18.02 7.03
CA PHE A 89 13.57 17.59 7.95
C PHE A 89 13.56 18.58 9.12
N GLU A 90 12.90 19.72 8.93
CA GLU A 90 12.62 20.63 10.03
C GLU A 90 11.78 19.87 11.07
N ASP A 91 12.19 19.85 12.34
CA ASP A 91 11.48 19.16 13.40
C ASP A 91 10.00 19.55 13.38
N PRO A 92 9.10 18.68 12.91
CA PRO A 92 7.75 19.11 12.60
C PRO A 92 7.02 19.37 13.91
N GLU A 93 6.42 20.54 14.01
CA GLU A 93 5.60 20.89 15.15
C GLU A 93 4.36 19.99 15.21
N VAL A 94 3.90 19.71 16.41
CA VAL A 94 2.64 19.02 16.67
C VAL A 94 1.50 20.04 16.66
N LEU A 95 0.54 19.82 15.76
CA LEU A 95 -0.71 20.54 15.66
C LEU A 95 -1.58 20.20 16.88
N ALA A 96 -1.73 21.16 17.79
CA ALA A 96 -2.56 21.08 18.97
C ALA A 96 -3.83 21.92 18.80
N SER A 97 -4.84 21.68 19.64
CA SER A 97 -6.15 22.36 19.56
C SER A 97 -6.11 23.88 19.64
N PHE A 98 -5.02 24.48 20.10
CA PHE A 98 -4.85 25.94 20.27
C PHE A 98 -3.54 26.49 19.69
N GLY A 99 -2.94 25.79 18.72
CA GLY A 99 -1.69 26.23 18.08
C GLY A 99 -0.74 25.07 17.80
N ARG A 100 0.55 25.37 17.69
CA ARG A 100 1.60 24.39 17.43
C ARG A 100 2.52 24.26 18.63
N THR A 101 2.95 23.03 18.90
CA THR A 101 3.91 22.76 19.98
C THR A 101 5.09 21.98 19.42
N PRO A 102 6.33 22.23 19.88
CA PRO A 102 7.48 21.44 19.42
C PRO A 102 7.29 19.95 19.69
N ALA A 103 7.80 19.12 18.77
CA ALA A 103 7.97 17.70 19.04
C ALA A 103 8.96 17.52 20.21
N ARG A 104 8.58 16.74 21.22
CA ARG A 104 9.40 16.43 22.40
C ARG A 104 10.29 15.20 22.18
N ALA A 105 9.93 14.37 21.21
CA ALA A 105 10.68 13.20 20.78
C ALA A 105 11.06 13.35 19.31
N ARG A 106 12.24 12.85 18.95
CA ARG A 106 12.74 12.84 17.58
C ARG A 106 12.05 11.75 16.77
N VAL A 107 11.78 12.02 15.50
CA VAL A 107 11.27 11.01 14.57
C VAL A 107 12.43 10.08 14.20
N ARG A 108 12.20 8.77 14.33
CA ARG A 108 13.15 7.72 13.96
C ARG A 108 12.69 7.01 12.70
N VAL A 109 13.61 6.37 11.98
CA VAL A 109 13.31 5.63 10.74
C VAL A 109 12.16 4.64 10.92
N ARG A 110 12.16 3.84 12.00
CA ARG A 110 11.07 2.90 12.32
C ARG A 110 9.70 3.57 12.43
N HIS A 111 9.62 4.80 12.94
CA HIS A 111 8.36 5.51 13.10
C HIS A 111 7.71 5.87 11.76
N LEU A 112 8.53 6.09 10.72
CA LEU A 112 8.07 6.33 9.36
C LEU A 112 7.42 5.07 8.78
N LEU A 113 8.10 3.91 8.91
CA LEU A 113 7.64 2.62 8.41
C LEU A 113 6.36 2.12 9.11
N THR A 114 6.14 2.54 10.35
CA THR A 114 5.07 2.00 11.20
C THR A 114 3.90 2.95 11.43
N HIS A 115 3.91 4.11 10.78
CA HIS A 115 2.89 5.14 10.97
C HIS A 115 2.74 5.60 12.43
N THR A 116 3.87 5.67 13.15
CA THR A 116 3.92 6.21 14.52
C THR A 116 4.70 7.52 14.61
N ALA A 117 5.13 8.09 13.47
CA ALA A 117 5.89 9.34 13.41
C ALA A 117 5.11 10.59 13.83
N GLY A 118 3.77 10.53 13.87
CA GLY A 118 2.91 11.69 14.13
C GLY A 118 2.16 12.19 12.89
N PHE A 119 2.59 11.81 11.68
CA PHE A 119 1.97 12.27 10.44
C PHE A 119 0.54 11.72 10.23
N GLY A 120 -0.23 12.43 9.40
CA GLY A 120 -1.56 12.01 8.94
C GLY A 120 -1.77 12.25 7.45
N TYR A 121 -2.94 11.83 6.97
CA TYR A 121 -3.49 12.24 5.69
C TYR A 121 -4.75 13.06 5.92
N GLU A 122 -4.97 14.08 5.08
CA GLU A 122 -6.11 14.99 5.18
C GLU A 122 -7.47 14.28 5.09
N ALA A 123 -7.56 13.15 4.40
CA ALA A 123 -8.81 12.41 4.23
C ALA A 123 -9.38 11.84 5.54
N TRP A 124 -8.56 11.68 6.58
CA TRP A 124 -8.95 11.08 7.86
C TRP A 124 -8.56 11.93 9.08
N SER A 125 -8.42 13.25 8.87
CA SER A 125 -8.15 14.20 9.95
C SER A 125 -8.74 15.55 9.58
N PRO A 126 -9.88 15.95 10.18
CA PRO A 126 -10.49 17.26 9.92
C PRO A 126 -9.52 18.41 10.14
N THR A 127 -8.74 18.36 11.21
CA THR A 127 -7.72 19.37 11.55
C THR A 127 -6.63 19.46 10.49
N LEU A 128 -6.13 18.33 9.98
CA LEU A 128 -5.13 18.34 8.90
C LEU A 128 -5.75 18.78 7.58
N SER A 129 -7.01 18.42 7.31
CA SER A 129 -7.74 18.85 6.12
C SER A 129 -7.89 20.37 6.07
N GLU A 130 -8.30 20.98 7.18
CA GLU A 130 -8.38 22.43 7.31
C GLU A 130 -7.01 23.08 7.12
N TYR A 131 -5.97 22.55 7.77
CA TYR A 131 -4.60 23.05 7.64
C TYR A 131 -4.09 23.01 6.18
N VAL A 132 -4.29 21.87 5.49
CA VAL A 132 -3.90 21.69 4.09
C VAL A 132 -4.64 22.67 3.18
N ALA A 133 -5.94 22.91 3.42
CA ALA A 133 -6.75 23.86 2.65
C ALA A 133 -6.29 25.31 2.87
N GLN A 134 -6.11 25.74 4.11
CA GLN A 134 -5.67 27.09 4.46
C GLN A 134 -4.29 27.43 3.89
N ASN A 135 -3.38 26.45 3.86
CA ASN A 135 -2.02 26.64 3.38
C ASN A 135 -1.85 26.24 1.91
N GLY A 136 -2.92 25.85 1.20
CA GLY A 136 -2.87 25.45 -0.21
C GLY A 136 -1.86 24.34 -0.52
N LEU A 137 -1.70 23.36 0.38
CA LEU A 137 -0.68 22.32 0.23
C LEU A 137 -1.08 21.29 -0.83
N PRO A 138 -0.17 20.89 -1.74
CA PRO A 138 -0.45 19.81 -2.69
C PRO A 138 -0.75 18.48 -1.98
N ALA A 139 -1.48 17.61 -2.67
CA ALA A 139 -1.66 16.23 -2.21
C ALA A 139 -0.31 15.50 -2.14
N ALA A 140 -0.10 14.67 -1.12
CA ALA A 140 1.16 13.96 -0.90
C ALA A 140 1.66 13.15 -2.11
N ARG A 141 0.72 12.57 -2.88
CA ARG A 141 1.05 11.78 -4.09
C ARG A 141 1.68 12.57 -5.24
N THR A 142 1.70 13.90 -5.17
CA THR A 142 2.18 14.76 -6.26
C THR A 142 3.70 14.76 -6.41
N GLY A 143 4.42 14.32 -5.37
CA GLY A 143 5.89 14.39 -5.32
C GLY A 143 6.42 15.82 -5.21
N SER A 144 5.62 16.79 -4.74
CA SER A 144 6.10 18.14 -4.44
C SER A 144 6.62 18.23 -3.01
N ARG A 145 7.76 18.89 -2.78
CA ARG A 145 8.33 19.11 -1.43
C ARG A 145 7.36 19.84 -0.52
N ARG A 146 6.57 20.79 -1.05
CA ARG A 146 5.49 21.47 -0.31
C ARG A 146 4.44 20.50 0.23
N SER A 147 4.27 19.33 -0.41
CA SER A 147 3.36 18.31 0.11
C SER A 147 3.85 17.65 1.41
N LEU A 148 5.10 17.86 1.81
CA LEU A 148 5.67 17.34 3.05
C LEU A 148 5.58 18.33 4.22
N GLU A 149 5.21 19.58 3.97
CA GLU A 149 5.08 20.68 4.96
C GLU A 149 3.81 20.55 5.84
N ARG A 150 3.50 19.32 6.25
CA ARG A 150 2.36 18.96 7.11
C ARG A 150 2.85 18.79 8.56
N PRO A 151 2.19 19.40 9.55
CA PRO A 151 2.55 19.22 10.94
C PRO A 151 2.25 17.80 11.42
N LEU A 152 2.83 17.41 12.55
CA LEU A 152 2.45 16.19 13.25
C LEU A 152 1.09 16.38 13.92
N LEU A 153 0.33 15.30 14.08
CA LEU A 153 -0.93 15.27 14.83
C LEU A 153 -0.74 14.83 16.28
N PHE A 154 0.41 14.23 16.61
CA PHE A 154 0.78 13.77 17.94
C PHE A 154 2.30 13.59 18.03
N GLN A 155 2.78 13.40 19.25
CA GLN A 155 4.21 13.19 19.52
C GLN A 155 4.72 11.88 18.90
N PRO A 156 5.91 11.86 18.27
CA PRO A 156 6.46 10.64 17.68
C PRO A 156 6.50 9.47 18.67
N GLY A 157 5.98 8.31 18.25
CA GLY A 157 5.88 7.09 19.06
C GLY A 157 4.68 7.03 20.01
N ALA A 158 3.88 8.08 20.15
CA ALA A 158 2.78 8.10 21.13
C ALA A 158 1.50 7.40 20.65
N CYS A 159 1.24 7.37 19.33
CA CYS A 159 0.05 6.78 18.73
C CYS A 159 0.37 6.15 17.38
N TRP A 160 -0.56 5.35 16.86
CA TRP A 160 -0.58 4.94 15.46
C TRP A 160 -1.54 5.84 14.68
N ASN A 161 -1.12 6.36 13.53
CA ASN A 161 -1.96 7.11 12.62
C ASN A 161 -1.42 7.06 11.19
N TYR A 162 -2.25 6.62 10.25
CA TYR A 162 -1.85 6.49 8.85
C TYR A 162 -1.55 7.85 8.22
N GLY A 163 -0.40 7.97 7.56
CA GLY A 163 0.11 9.26 7.08
C GLY A 163 1.31 9.17 6.13
N ILE A 164 1.86 10.34 5.80
CA ILE A 164 2.93 10.56 4.80
C ILE A 164 4.32 10.05 5.21
N GLY A 165 4.46 9.27 6.28
CA GLY A 165 5.76 8.78 6.77
C GLY A 165 6.56 8.02 5.70
N MET A 166 5.88 7.30 4.80
CA MET A 166 6.52 6.54 3.74
C MET A 166 7.08 7.41 2.60
N ASP A 167 6.58 8.63 2.43
CA ASP A 167 7.16 9.60 1.49
C ASP A 167 8.51 10.10 2.03
N TRP A 168 8.60 10.38 3.34
CA TRP A 168 9.86 10.66 4.02
C TRP A 168 10.83 9.47 4.02
N ALA A 169 10.32 8.24 4.16
CA ALA A 169 11.13 7.03 4.05
C ALA A 169 11.73 6.87 2.64
N GLY A 170 11.00 7.27 1.60
CA GLY A 170 11.52 7.36 0.24
C GLY A 170 12.69 8.34 0.12
N LEU A 171 12.55 9.55 0.69
CA LEU A 171 13.63 10.54 0.70
C LEU A 171 14.88 10.08 1.47
N LEU A 172 14.71 9.28 2.55
CA LEU A 172 15.85 8.67 3.22
C LEU A 172 16.62 7.73 2.29
N VAL A 173 15.91 6.92 1.49
CA VAL A 173 16.55 6.05 0.49
C VAL A 173 17.30 6.90 -0.53
N GLU A 174 16.71 7.97 -1.03
CA GLU A 174 17.36 8.87 -1.99
C GLU A 174 18.67 9.44 -1.45
N GLN A 175 18.60 9.97 -0.23
CA GLN A 175 19.74 10.58 0.43
C GLN A 175 20.87 9.59 0.70
N VAL A 176 20.55 8.43 1.29
CA VAL A 176 21.57 7.42 1.66
C VAL A 176 22.17 6.74 0.43
N SER A 177 21.39 6.57 -0.64
CA SER A 177 21.86 5.92 -1.88
C SER A 177 22.46 6.89 -2.91
N CYS A 178 22.37 8.21 -2.68
CA CYS A 178 22.80 9.24 -3.61
C CYS A 178 22.15 9.13 -5.00
N GLY A 179 20.87 8.77 -5.05
CA GLY A 179 20.08 8.60 -6.29
C GLY A 179 18.59 8.87 -6.05
N THR A 180 17.76 8.70 -7.07
CA THR A 180 16.29 8.79 -6.89
C THR A 180 15.74 7.50 -6.29
N LEU A 181 14.55 7.55 -5.67
CA LEU A 181 13.90 6.34 -5.18
C LEU A 181 13.55 5.41 -6.36
N SER A 182 13.19 5.99 -7.52
CA SER A 182 12.99 5.24 -8.76
C SER A 182 14.24 4.45 -9.16
N ASP A 183 15.42 5.08 -9.18
CA ASP A 183 16.67 4.41 -9.56
C ASP A 183 17.04 3.30 -8.58
N TYR A 184 16.88 3.56 -7.27
CA TYR A 184 17.17 2.57 -6.24
C TYR A 184 16.25 1.35 -6.35
N LEU A 185 14.93 1.56 -6.46
CA LEU A 185 13.95 0.48 -6.59
C LEU A 185 14.14 -0.28 -7.90
N GLU A 186 14.41 0.40 -9.01
CA GLU A 186 14.69 -0.24 -10.29
C GLU A 186 15.89 -1.19 -10.18
N ALA A 187 17.00 -0.73 -9.61
CA ALA A 187 18.24 -1.50 -9.51
C ALA A 187 18.19 -2.64 -8.47
N ASN A 188 17.55 -2.40 -7.32
CA ASN A 188 17.64 -3.30 -6.16
C ASN A 188 16.37 -4.11 -5.88
N VAL A 189 15.26 -3.82 -6.56
CA VAL A 189 13.97 -4.54 -6.36
C VAL A 189 13.37 -4.98 -7.69
N PHE A 190 13.11 -4.06 -8.62
CA PHE A 190 12.33 -4.37 -9.81
C PHE A 190 13.11 -5.22 -10.82
N LYS A 191 14.35 -4.85 -11.18
CA LYS A 191 15.18 -5.65 -12.08
C LYS A 191 15.47 -7.06 -11.53
N PRO A 192 15.91 -7.23 -10.26
CA PRO A 192 16.13 -8.55 -9.69
C PRO A 192 14.89 -9.46 -9.75
N LEU A 193 13.69 -8.89 -9.57
CA LEU A 193 12.43 -9.63 -9.59
C LEU A 193 11.77 -9.70 -10.98
N GLY A 194 12.34 -9.05 -11.99
CA GLY A 194 11.78 -8.97 -13.34
C GLY A 194 10.48 -8.15 -13.43
N MET A 195 10.27 -7.18 -12.55
CA MET A 195 9.09 -6.31 -12.49
C MET A 195 9.11 -5.19 -13.55
N ARG A 196 9.05 -5.58 -14.83
CA ARG A 196 9.31 -4.69 -15.99
C ARG A 196 8.24 -3.63 -16.25
N SER A 197 7.08 -3.73 -15.61
CA SER A 197 5.95 -2.83 -15.80
C SER A 197 5.65 -2.05 -14.51
N THR A 198 6.68 -1.79 -13.71
CA THR A 198 6.58 -1.07 -12.43
C THR A 198 7.47 0.17 -12.43
N GLY A 199 6.95 1.31 -11.96
CA GLY A 199 7.72 2.55 -11.86
C GLY A 199 6.87 3.76 -11.44
N PHE A 200 7.51 4.92 -11.27
CA PHE A 200 6.85 6.18 -10.88
C PHE A 200 6.19 6.93 -12.04
N ALA A 201 6.29 6.39 -13.25
CA ALA A 201 5.56 6.82 -14.42
C ALA A 201 4.97 5.59 -15.13
N PRO A 202 3.78 5.70 -15.73
CA PRO A 202 3.24 4.62 -16.54
C PRO A 202 4.14 4.37 -17.76
N VAL A 203 4.38 3.09 -18.08
CA VAL A 203 5.14 2.71 -19.28
C VAL A 203 4.31 3.06 -20.53
N PRO A 204 4.82 3.88 -21.48
CA PRO A 204 4.02 4.44 -22.59
C PRO A 204 3.29 3.45 -23.51
N ALA A 205 3.66 2.17 -23.50
CA ALA A 205 3.13 1.15 -24.42
C ALA A 205 2.23 0.09 -23.73
N VAL A 206 1.86 0.28 -22.46
CA VAL A 206 1.14 -0.74 -21.69
C VAL A 206 -0.34 -0.36 -21.52
N ILE A 207 -1.20 -1.38 -21.58
CA ILE A 207 -2.64 -1.25 -21.29
C ILE A 207 -2.79 -0.77 -19.84
N ARG A 208 -3.51 0.34 -19.64
CA ARG A 208 -3.66 1.00 -18.34
C ARG A 208 -5.12 1.05 -17.90
N ALA A 209 -5.37 0.61 -16.68
CA ALA A 209 -6.66 0.80 -16.02
C ALA A 209 -6.88 2.29 -15.71
N VAL A 210 -8.05 2.82 -16.09
CA VAL A 210 -8.42 4.21 -15.84
C VAL A 210 -9.09 4.32 -14.47
N LEU A 211 -8.68 5.30 -13.68
CA LEU A 211 -9.32 5.62 -12.41
C LEU A 211 -10.71 6.18 -12.65
N HIS A 212 -11.70 5.65 -11.95
CA HIS A 212 -13.04 6.19 -11.94
C HIS A 212 -13.44 6.63 -10.54
N THR A 213 -14.27 7.66 -10.41
CA THR A 213 -14.82 8.11 -9.12
C THR A 213 -16.33 7.93 -9.12
N ARG A 214 -16.85 7.31 -8.06
CA ARG A 214 -18.27 7.02 -7.89
C ARG A 214 -18.99 8.26 -7.38
N GLN A 215 -19.96 8.69 -8.16
CA GLN A 215 -20.90 9.74 -7.80
C GLN A 215 -22.05 9.17 -6.95
N ALA A 216 -22.84 10.06 -6.34
CA ALA A 216 -23.95 9.69 -5.46
C ALA A 216 -25.03 8.83 -6.15
N ASP A 217 -25.18 8.93 -7.47
CA ASP A 217 -26.07 8.12 -8.31
C ASP A 217 -25.44 6.79 -8.77
N ARG A 218 -24.27 6.44 -8.22
CA ARG A 218 -23.43 5.30 -8.57
C ARG A 218 -22.80 5.37 -9.97
N VAL A 219 -22.92 6.50 -10.68
CA VAL A 219 -22.20 6.74 -11.94
C VAL A 219 -20.71 6.86 -11.65
N LEU A 220 -19.89 6.25 -12.50
CA LEU A 220 -18.44 6.29 -12.40
C LEU A 220 -17.86 7.19 -13.48
N ASP A 221 -17.33 8.34 -13.08
CA ASP A 221 -16.67 9.28 -13.99
C ASP A 221 -15.18 9.02 -14.08
N ARG A 222 -14.61 9.17 -15.28
CA ARG A 222 -13.16 9.13 -15.48
C ARG A 222 -12.50 10.20 -14.63
N THR A 223 -11.52 9.80 -13.84
CA THR A 223 -10.69 10.69 -13.01
C THR A 223 -9.34 10.85 -13.68
N PRO A 224 -9.01 12.04 -14.21
CA PRO A 224 -7.71 12.30 -14.80
C PRO A 224 -6.59 11.98 -13.81
N MET A 225 -5.71 11.08 -14.22
CA MET A 225 -4.53 10.66 -13.47
C MET A 225 -3.31 10.95 -14.32
N ASP A 226 -3.12 12.23 -14.65
CA ASP A 226 -1.92 12.66 -15.35
C ASP A 226 -0.75 12.57 -14.37
N PRO A 227 0.36 11.91 -14.76
CA PRO A 227 1.60 11.99 -13.99
C PRO A 227 1.96 13.46 -13.83
N ASN A 228 2.35 13.89 -12.63
CA ASN A 228 2.91 15.23 -12.45
C ASN A 228 4.28 15.28 -13.15
N PRO A 229 4.45 15.97 -14.29
CA PRO A 229 5.73 16.01 -14.98
C PRO A 229 6.77 16.82 -14.20
N TYR A 230 6.33 17.60 -13.20
CA TYR A 230 7.15 18.46 -12.36
C TYR A 230 7.26 17.93 -10.92
N ARG A 231 7.27 16.60 -10.74
CA ARG A 231 7.53 16.03 -9.40
C ARG A 231 8.96 16.37 -8.97
N GLU A 232 9.12 16.84 -7.74
CA GLU A 232 10.40 17.18 -7.12
C GLU A 232 11.06 15.95 -6.48
N PHE A 233 10.27 14.93 -6.12
CA PHE A 233 10.74 13.63 -5.63
C PHE A 233 9.75 12.51 -6.00
N ASP A 234 10.19 11.25 -5.88
CA ASP A 234 9.36 10.07 -6.09
C ASP A 234 8.56 9.71 -4.82
N SER A 235 7.23 9.78 -4.88
CA SER A 235 6.36 9.53 -3.70
C SER A 235 6.42 8.07 -3.23
N GLY A 236 7.28 7.78 -2.25
CA GLY A 236 7.39 6.47 -1.61
C GLY A 236 6.12 6.02 -0.88
N GLY A 237 5.15 6.91 -0.67
CA GLY A 237 3.85 6.61 -0.11
C GLY A 237 2.78 6.18 -1.11
N ALA A 238 2.83 6.65 -2.38
CA ALA A 238 1.73 6.43 -3.33
C ALA A 238 2.09 6.53 -4.82
N GLY A 239 3.37 6.62 -5.18
CA GLY A 239 3.80 7.03 -6.52
C GLY A 239 3.85 5.93 -7.59
N LEU A 240 3.83 4.64 -7.23
CA LEU A 240 4.03 3.58 -8.21
C LEU A 240 2.79 3.28 -9.05
N TYR A 241 3.06 3.02 -10.32
CA TYR A 241 2.25 2.24 -11.24
C TYR A 241 2.85 0.83 -11.30
N SER A 242 2.01 -0.20 -11.37
CA SER A 242 2.46 -1.60 -11.46
C SER A 242 1.36 -2.50 -12.02
N THR A 243 1.67 -3.77 -12.24
CA THR A 243 0.73 -4.81 -12.66
C THR A 243 0.47 -5.80 -11.53
N PRO A 244 -0.67 -6.52 -11.52
CA PRO A 244 -0.88 -7.65 -10.63
C PRO A 244 0.26 -8.68 -10.67
N ARG A 245 0.81 -8.96 -11.86
CA ARG A 245 1.96 -9.87 -12.02
C ARG A 245 3.19 -9.39 -11.27
N ASP A 246 3.55 -8.12 -11.44
CA ASP A 246 4.76 -7.57 -10.84
C ASP A 246 4.64 -7.45 -9.33
N VAL A 247 3.49 -7.01 -8.82
CA VAL A 247 3.27 -7.00 -7.37
C VAL A 247 3.33 -8.41 -6.80
N LEU A 248 2.75 -9.42 -7.45
CA LEU A 248 2.88 -10.81 -7.01
C LEU A 248 4.34 -11.27 -6.95
N ARG A 249 5.21 -10.90 -7.90
CA ARG A 249 6.64 -11.25 -7.85
C ARG A 249 7.32 -10.73 -6.58
N LEU A 250 7.02 -9.49 -6.17
CA LEU A 250 7.51 -8.93 -4.91
C LEU A 250 7.00 -9.73 -3.71
N LEU A 251 5.70 -10.02 -3.66
CA LEU A 251 5.10 -10.79 -2.55
C LEU A 251 5.64 -12.24 -2.49
N GLN A 252 5.85 -12.89 -3.64
CA GLN A 252 6.46 -14.22 -3.72
C GLN A 252 7.90 -14.21 -3.23
N SER A 253 8.66 -13.16 -3.51
CA SER A 253 10.02 -13.00 -3.00
C SER A 253 10.06 -12.95 -1.47
N ILE A 254 9.11 -12.23 -0.86
CA ILE A 254 8.94 -12.17 0.60
C ILE A 254 8.57 -13.56 1.15
N LEU A 255 7.66 -14.29 0.50
CA LEU A 255 7.32 -15.66 0.90
C LEU A 255 8.54 -16.61 0.82
N ARG A 256 9.34 -16.52 -0.24
CA ARG A 256 10.57 -17.34 -0.38
C ARG A 256 11.57 -17.04 0.73
N ALA A 257 11.78 -15.76 1.05
CA ALA A 257 12.66 -15.34 2.15
C ALA A 257 12.18 -15.87 3.51
N ASP A 258 10.87 -15.78 3.79
CA ASP A 258 10.27 -16.30 5.04
C ASP A 258 10.50 -17.82 5.20
N ARG A 259 10.60 -18.55 4.08
CA ARG A 259 10.93 -19.98 4.06
C ARG A 259 12.43 -20.29 4.09
N GLY A 260 13.28 -19.29 4.32
CA GLY A 260 14.73 -19.45 4.42
C GLY A 260 15.48 -19.50 3.10
N SER A 261 14.81 -19.23 1.96
CA SER A 261 15.53 -19.06 0.69
C SER A 261 16.37 -17.80 0.74
N THR A 262 17.60 -17.84 0.26
CA THR A 262 18.34 -16.63 -0.12
C THR A 262 17.51 -15.91 -1.20
N SER A 263 16.71 -14.93 -0.80
CA SER A 263 15.82 -14.18 -1.69
C SER A 263 16.62 -13.13 -2.44
N GLU A 264 16.07 -12.72 -3.59
CA GLU A 264 16.67 -11.74 -4.47
C GLU A 264 16.70 -10.31 -3.87
N VAL A 265 15.87 -10.01 -2.86
CA VAL A 265 15.71 -8.63 -2.36
C VAL A 265 15.89 -8.44 -0.85
N LEU A 266 15.53 -9.40 0.01
CA LEU A 266 15.72 -9.30 1.47
C LEU A 266 16.21 -10.62 2.03
N LEU A 267 17.01 -10.57 3.09
CA LEU A 267 17.47 -11.75 3.82
C LEU A 267 16.32 -12.39 4.61
N PRO A 268 16.34 -13.73 4.79
CA PRO A 268 15.34 -14.44 5.60
C PRO A 268 15.12 -13.86 6.99
N GLU A 269 16.20 -13.53 7.71
CA GLU A 269 16.15 -12.95 9.05
C GLU A 269 15.49 -11.56 9.06
N THR A 270 15.70 -10.77 8.01
CA THR A 270 15.07 -9.46 7.85
C THR A 270 13.58 -9.61 7.63
N VAL A 271 13.15 -10.55 6.79
CA VAL A 271 11.72 -10.83 6.57
C VAL A 271 11.06 -11.36 7.83
N ALA A 272 11.71 -12.28 8.55
CA ALA A 272 11.22 -12.82 9.81
C ALA A 272 10.98 -11.70 10.84
N GLN A 273 11.88 -10.72 10.95
CA GLN A 273 11.67 -9.54 11.78
C GLN A 273 10.59 -8.61 11.21
N ALA A 274 10.62 -8.34 9.91
CA ALA A 274 9.76 -7.36 9.25
C ALA A 274 8.28 -7.70 9.32
N ARG A 275 7.92 -8.99 9.39
CA ARG A 275 6.52 -9.46 9.55
C ARG A 275 5.99 -9.43 10.98
N CYS A 276 6.83 -9.20 11.99
CA CYS A 276 6.41 -9.14 13.39
C CYS A 276 5.72 -7.82 13.75
N ASN A 277 5.16 -7.74 14.95
CA ASN A 277 4.66 -6.48 15.50
C ASN A 277 5.81 -5.47 15.69
N GLN A 278 5.69 -4.30 15.06
CA GLN A 278 6.67 -3.21 15.09
C GLN A 278 6.13 -1.92 15.75
N ILE A 279 4.99 -2.01 16.44
CA ILE A 279 4.37 -0.87 17.16
C ILE A 279 4.14 -1.18 18.64
N ASP A 280 4.79 -2.22 19.17
CA ASP A 280 4.78 -2.58 20.58
C ASP A 280 3.36 -2.64 21.18
N LEU A 281 3.10 -1.82 22.19
CA LEU A 281 1.83 -1.73 22.91
C LEU A 281 0.75 -0.96 22.14
N LEU A 282 1.11 -0.19 21.11
CA LEU A 282 0.15 0.56 20.30
C LEU A 282 -0.70 -0.38 19.44
N SER A 283 -1.87 0.09 19.03
CA SER A 283 -2.78 -0.65 18.16
C SER A 283 -3.17 0.21 16.97
N VAL A 284 -3.41 -0.46 15.84
CA VAL A 284 -4.02 0.20 14.68
C VAL A 284 -5.44 0.59 15.05
N ARG A 285 -5.79 1.87 14.81
CA ARG A 285 -7.10 2.42 15.09
C ARG A 285 -7.84 2.70 13.79
N ASP A 286 -9.16 2.63 13.85
CA ASP A 286 -10.00 3.04 12.75
C ASP A 286 -9.94 4.58 12.62
N LEU A 287 -9.87 5.09 11.39
CA LEU A 287 -9.82 6.53 11.14
C LEU A 287 -11.06 6.97 10.36
N PRO A 288 -11.98 7.75 10.96
CA PRO A 288 -13.15 8.27 10.28
C PRO A 288 -12.75 9.17 9.10
N THR A 289 -13.48 9.05 7.99
CA THR A 289 -13.28 9.92 6.83
C THR A 289 -13.88 11.31 7.07
N CYS A 290 -13.20 12.33 6.57
CA CYS A 290 -13.76 13.67 6.40
C CYS A 290 -13.79 14.13 4.94
N ILE A 291 -13.47 13.23 3.99
CA ILE A 291 -13.56 13.47 2.55
C ILE A 291 -14.19 12.23 1.88
N PRO A 292 -15.52 12.05 2.00
CA PRO A 292 -16.22 10.83 1.59
C PRO A 292 -16.12 10.53 0.09
N GLU A 293 -15.87 11.53 -0.74
CA GLU A 293 -15.66 11.36 -2.19
C GLU A 293 -14.32 10.65 -2.49
N ARG A 294 -13.36 10.70 -1.56
CA ARG A 294 -12.05 10.05 -1.70
C ARG A 294 -11.97 8.71 -0.99
N SER A 295 -12.62 8.58 0.17
CA SER A 295 -12.50 7.39 1.01
C SER A 295 -13.68 7.27 1.96
N HIS A 296 -14.15 6.04 2.18
CA HIS A 296 -14.88 5.71 3.40
C HIS A 296 -13.92 5.69 4.62
N ASP A 297 -14.46 5.45 5.81
CA ASP A 297 -13.67 5.28 7.03
C ASP A 297 -12.56 4.24 6.84
N LEU A 298 -11.33 4.55 7.22
CA LEU A 298 -10.24 3.60 7.23
C LEU A 298 -10.43 2.64 8.41
N ALA A 299 -11.34 1.68 8.23
CA ALA A 299 -11.72 0.68 9.22
C ALA A 299 -11.59 -0.73 8.61
N LEU A 300 -10.37 -1.11 8.20
CA LEU A 300 -10.09 -2.45 7.68
C LEU A 300 -10.29 -3.49 8.79
N PHE A 301 -11.20 -4.44 8.60
CA PHE A 301 -11.53 -5.49 9.59
C PHE A 301 -11.98 -4.89 10.94
N PRO A 302 -13.17 -4.26 10.98
CA PRO A 302 -13.67 -3.57 12.18
C PRO A 302 -13.89 -4.54 13.35
N GLY A 303 -13.57 -4.09 14.56
CA GLY A 303 -13.72 -4.89 15.79
C GLY A 303 -12.65 -5.95 16.02
N ARG A 304 -11.68 -6.13 15.12
CA ARG A 304 -10.59 -7.11 15.25
C ARG A 304 -9.29 -6.49 15.74
N LYS A 305 -8.50 -7.27 16.49
CA LYS A 305 -7.18 -6.83 16.97
C LYS A 305 -6.18 -6.76 15.82
N LYS A 306 -5.57 -5.58 15.63
CA LYS A 306 -4.66 -5.28 14.54
C LYS A 306 -3.40 -4.59 15.06
N LYS A 307 -2.26 -5.02 14.55
CA LYS A 307 -0.94 -4.41 14.78
C LYS A 307 -0.37 -3.92 13.47
N TRP A 308 0.85 -3.41 13.49
CA TRP A 308 1.56 -3.01 12.28
C TRP A 308 2.93 -3.65 12.23
N SER A 309 3.32 -4.12 11.05
CA SER A 309 4.63 -4.70 10.74
C SER A 309 5.34 -3.79 9.73
N TYR A 310 6.62 -4.03 9.41
CA TYR A 310 7.27 -3.26 8.35
C TYR A 310 6.75 -3.62 6.95
N LEU A 311 5.97 -4.70 6.82
CA LEU A 311 5.37 -5.15 5.57
C LEU A 311 3.91 -4.68 5.39
N GLY A 312 3.29 -4.09 6.42
CA GLY A 312 1.89 -3.62 6.40
C GLY A 312 1.09 -3.96 7.66
N LEU A 313 -0.24 -3.94 7.54
CA LEU A 313 -1.18 -4.27 8.61
C LEU A 313 -1.00 -5.74 9.04
N LEU A 314 -0.74 -5.96 10.31
CA LEU A 314 -0.55 -7.30 10.88
C LEU A 314 -1.83 -7.79 11.56
N HIS A 315 -2.36 -8.90 11.06
CA HIS A 315 -3.55 -9.54 11.59
C HIS A 315 -3.18 -10.38 12.82
N GLN A 316 -3.77 -10.09 13.98
CA GLN A 316 -3.48 -10.84 15.21
C GLN A 316 -4.35 -12.09 15.37
N GLU A 317 -5.35 -12.25 14.52
CA GLU A 317 -6.34 -13.31 14.56
C GLU A 317 -6.60 -13.81 13.14
N ALA A 318 -7.13 -15.04 13.00
CA ALA A 318 -7.56 -15.54 11.71
C ALA A 318 -8.78 -14.77 11.20
N GLU A 319 -8.77 -14.40 9.92
CA GLU A 319 -9.83 -13.61 9.30
C GLU A 319 -11.02 -14.49 8.87
N PRO A 320 -12.26 -13.95 8.85
CA PRO A 320 -13.45 -14.73 8.54
C PRO A 320 -13.42 -15.36 7.14
N ALA A 321 -12.78 -14.67 6.19
CA ALA A 321 -12.63 -15.12 4.81
C ALA A 321 -11.56 -16.22 4.63
N GLY A 322 -10.79 -16.55 5.69
CA GLY A 322 -9.94 -17.74 5.74
C GLY A 322 -8.46 -17.48 5.96
N ARG A 323 -8.00 -16.23 5.91
CA ARG A 323 -6.60 -15.86 6.17
C ARG A 323 -6.17 -16.25 7.58
N SER A 324 -4.94 -16.73 7.72
CA SER A 324 -4.33 -17.11 8.98
C SER A 324 -4.03 -15.89 9.87
N ALA A 325 -3.98 -16.10 11.18
CA ALA A 325 -3.37 -15.14 12.09
C ALA A 325 -1.89 -14.94 11.72
N GLY A 326 -1.33 -13.75 11.95
CA GLY A 326 0.05 -13.44 11.58
C GLY A 326 0.26 -13.15 10.08
N SER A 327 -0.80 -13.16 9.29
CA SER A 327 -0.79 -12.64 7.92
C SER A 327 -0.64 -11.12 7.90
N VAL A 328 -0.12 -10.61 6.79
CA VAL A 328 0.05 -9.17 6.55
C VAL A 328 -0.77 -8.73 5.35
N SER A 329 -1.37 -7.54 5.41
CA SER A 329 -2.07 -6.96 4.26
C SER A 329 -1.94 -5.45 4.18
N TRP A 330 -2.23 -4.91 3.00
CA TRP A 330 -2.51 -3.49 2.85
C TRP A 330 -3.32 -3.21 1.60
N ALA A 331 -3.56 -1.92 1.34
CA ALA A 331 -4.36 -1.47 0.22
C ALA A 331 -3.88 -0.11 -0.32
N GLY A 332 -4.18 0.14 -1.59
CA GLY A 332 -4.10 1.42 -2.26
C GLY A 332 -5.48 2.07 -2.39
N VAL A 333 -5.49 3.40 -2.31
CA VAL A 333 -6.73 4.22 -2.32
C VAL A 333 -7.63 3.97 -3.53
N ALA A 334 -7.08 3.58 -4.68
CA ALA A 334 -7.83 3.22 -5.88
C ALA A 334 -8.55 1.86 -5.81
N ASN A 335 -8.78 1.32 -4.61
CA ASN A 335 -9.27 -0.03 -4.34
C ASN A 335 -8.38 -1.13 -4.95
N THR A 336 -7.08 -1.05 -4.65
CA THR A 336 -6.11 -2.12 -4.89
C THR A 336 -5.73 -2.75 -3.56
N PHE A 337 -5.67 -4.07 -3.47
CA PHE A 337 -5.42 -4.79 -2.20
C PHE A 337 -4.34 -5.84 -2.40
N PHE A 338 -3.56 -6.12 -1.35
CA PHE A 338 -2.71 -7.29 -1.28
C PHE A 338 -2.75 -7.94 0.11
N TRP A 339 -2.41 -9.22 0.18
CA TRP A 339 -2.05 -9.89 1.43
C TRP A 339 -0.98 -10.95 1.22
N ILE A 340 -0.28 -11.27 2.31
CA ILE A 340 0.68 -12.37 2.45
C ILE A 340 0.23 -13.19 3.65
N ASP A 341 -0.12 -14.44 3.41
CA ASP A 341 -0.37 -15.44 4.43
C ASP A 341 0.78 -16.42 4.43
N PHE A 342 1.66 -16.26 5.41
CA PHE A 342 2.89 -17.02 5.51
C PHE A 342 2.66 -18.48 5.90
N ASP A 343 1.67 -18.74 6.76
CA ASP A 343 1.34 -20.08 7.25
C ASP A 343 0.81 -20.95 6.10
N MET A 344 -0.07 -20.38 5.27
CA MET A 344 -0.55 -21.02 4.05
C MET A 344 0.43 -20.87 2.87
N SER A 345 1.45 -20.03 3.02
CA SER A 345 2.42 -19.64 1.98
C SER A 345 1.76 -19.19 0.67
N VAL A 346 0.79 -18.30 0.80
CA VAL A 346 0.06 -17.70 -0.31
C VAL A 346 0.10 -16.19 -0.22
N ALA A 347 0.36 -15.56 -1.35
CA ALA A 347 0.19 -14.13 -1.54
C ALA A 347 -0.91 -13.90 -2.57
N ALA A 348 -1.64 -12.81 -2.44
CA ALA A 348 -2.65 -12.46 -3.42
C ALA A 348 -2.84 -10.95 -3.56
N VAL A 349 -3.45 -10.58 -4.68
CA VAL A 349 -3.81 -9.21 -5.04
C VAL A 349 -5.23 -9.16 -5.59
N VAL A 350 -5.93 -8.05 -5.32
CA VAL A 350 -7.23 -7.72 -5.93
C VAL A 350 -7.19 -6.26 -6.36
N PHE A 351 -7.11 -6.00 -7.67
CA PHE A 351 -6.88 -4.68 -8.22
C PHE A 351 -8.09 -4.18 -9.01
N ALA A 352 -8.67 -3.09 -8.52
CA ALA A 352 -9.60 -2.23 -9.26
C ALA A 352 -8.98 -0.83 -9.46
N GLN A 353 -9.73 0.07 -10.10
CA GLN A 353 -9.41 1.49 -10.24
C GLN A 353 -10.67 2.32 -10.00
N ALA A 354 -11.11 2.37 -8.75
CA ALA A 354 -12.31 3.09 -8.34
C ALA A 354 -12.08 3.91 -7.06
N LEU A 355 -12.76 5.04 -6.95
CA LEU A 355 -12.98 5.81 -5.73
C LEU A 355 -14.48 5.87 -5.43
N PRO A 356 -14.89 6.05 -4.15
CA PRO A 356 -14.05 6.23 -2.97
C PRO A 356 -13.31 4.94 -2.58
N PHE A 357 -12.20 5.09 -1.86
CA PHE A 357 -11.50 3.96 -1.25
C PHE A 357 -12.38 3.22 -0.25
N LEU A 358 -12.20 1.90 -0.16
CA LEU A 358 -13.04 0.98 0.60
C LEU A 358 -14.47 0.96 0.09
N ASP A 359 -14.62 1.01 -1.23
CA ASP A 359 -15.90 0.88 -1.91
C ASP A 359 -16.57 -0.44 -1.50
N PRO A 360 -17.80 -0.43 -0.94
CA PRO A 360 -18.44 -1.64 -0.43
C PRO A 360 -18.61 -2.74 -1.47
N ASP A 361 -18.85 -2.38 -2.73
CA ASP A 361 -19.01 -3.36 -3.80
C ASP A 361 -17.66 -3.98 -4.18
N VAL A 362 -16.57 -3.20 -4.13
CA VAL A 362 -15.22 -3.75 -4.33
C VAL A 362 -14.80 -4.63 -3.15
N LEU A 363 -15.11 -4.25 -1.92
CA LEU A 363 -14.86 -5.08 -0.73
C LEU A 363 -15.60 -6.41 -0.80
N ALA A 364 -16.82 -6.44 -1.33
CA ALA A 364 -17.55 -7.69 -1.57
C ALA A 364 -16.83 -8.60 -2.59
N ILE A 365 -16.16 -8.03 -3.60
CA ILE A 365 -15.31 -8.79 -4.52
C ILE A 365 -14.09 -9.36 -3.79
N VAL A 366 -13.41 -8.55 -2.98
CA VAL A 366 -12.23 -8.97 -2.19
C VAL A 366 -12.60 -10.14 -1.27
N GLU A 367 -13.64 -9.98 -0.47
CA GLU A 367 -14.11 -11.01 0.47
C GLU A 367 -14.49 -12.31 -0.27
N ARG A 368 -15.23 -12.19 -1.38
CA ARG A 368 -15.65 -13.36 -2.17
C ARG A 368 -14.47 -14.10 -2.79
N TYR A 369 -13.50 -13.36 -3.31
CA TYR A 369 -12.27 -13.93 -3.87
C TYR A 369 -11.48 -14.67 -2.80
N GLU A 370 -11.30 -14.02 -1.65
CA GLU A 370 -10.56 -14.57 -0.51
C GLU A 370 -11.20 -15.86 0.02
N GLN A 371 -12.51 -15.86 0.30
CA GLN A 371 -13.26 -17.06 0.72
C GLN A 371 -13.10 -18.21 -0.29
N GLY A 372 -13.16 -17.89 -1.58
CA GLY A 372 -13.00 -18.86 -2.66
C GLY A 372 -11.59 -19.45 -2.74
N LEU A 373 -10.57 -18.60 -2.59
CA LEU A 373 -9.16 -18.98 -2.59
C LEU A 373 -8.86 -19.91 -1.41
N TYR A 374 -9.10 -19.49 -0.17
CA TYR A 374 -8.82 -20.30 1.01
C TYR A 374 -9.68 -21.57 1.09
N GLY A 375 -10.93 -21.50 0.62
CA GLY A 375 -11.78 -22.68 0.49
C GLY A 375 -11.18 -23.75 -0.44
N ARG A 376 -10.53 -23.35 -1.54
CA ARG A 376 -9.82 -24.28 -2.44
C ARG A 376 -8.55 -24.84 -1.81
N LEU A 377 -7.72 -23.97 -1.23
CA LEU A 377 -6.44 -24.37 -0.61
C LEU A 377 -6.64 -25.40 0.51
N ARG A 378 -7.63 -25.20 1.37
CA ARG A 378 -7.93 -26.14 2.45
C ARG A 378 -8.41 -27.50 1.95
N ARG A 379 -9.21 -27.54 0.88
CA ARG A 379 -9.65 -28.81 0.27
C ARG A 379 -8.48 -29.58 -0.36
N GLN A 380 -7.53 -28.88 -0.96
CA GLN A 380 -6.32 -29.49 -1.52
C GLN A 380 -5.40 -30.04 -0.42
N ALA A 381 -5.34 -29.42 0.75
CA ALA A 381 -4.55 -29.92 1.88
C ALA A 381 -5.15 -31.19 2.53
N THR A 382 -6.44 -31.45 2.34
CA THR A 382 -7.15 -32.62 2.90
C THR A 382 -7.34 -33.79 1.93
N ALA A 383 -7.01 -33.59 0.65
CA ALA A 383 -7.10 -34.59 -0.41
C ALA A 383 -5.72 -35.22 -0.64
#